data_AF-A0A524PDX9-F1
#
_entry.id   AF-A0A524PDX9-F1
#
_cell.length_a   1.000
_cell.length_b   1.000
_cell.length_c   1.000
_cell.angle_alpha   90.00
_cell.angle_beta   90.00
_cell.angle_gamma   90.00
#
_symmetry.space_group_name_H-M   'P 1'
#
loop_
_entity.id
_entity.type
_entity.pdbx_description
1 polymer ?
#
loop_
_entity_poly.entity_id
_entity_poly.type
_entity_poly.pdbx_seq_one_letter_code
_entity_poly.pdbx_strand_id
1 'polypeptide(L)'
;MKARSIATLNRLPDDEKLAIYSRFVPQKLMGRFNLSPDFMDARGNRLLSLKCRPGSTDVVLALKHALDAEDPLLYAHLTDTINGQIHVLLYIVNDPYSPRFNIDKLPDGTPTEFGSFRRNLGAEIAALDAGLAPGQVRKGLQILRESVTAFDGFIEFLGHDVYFIDPLAYHNAIVFERYGFMYQQGRR
;
A
#
# COMPACT_ATOMS: atom_id res chain seq x y z
N MET A 1 19.33 -8.68 -17.53
CA MET A 1 18.42 -9.66 -16.88
C MET A 1 17.01 -9.32 -17.37
N LYS A 2 16.12 -10.29 -17.64
CA LYS A 2 14.74 -9.98 -18.08
C LYS A 2 13.92 -9.51 -16.88
N ALA A 3 13.23 -8.38 -17.00
CA ALA A 3 12.36 -7.86 -15.95
C ALA A 3 11.27 -8.89 -15.57
N ARG A 4 11.01 -9.05 -14.29
CA ARG A 4 10.00 -9.97 -13.75
C ARG A 4 8.69 -9.21 -13.50
N SER A 5 7.60 -9.69 -14.10
CA SER A 5 6.26 -9.12 -13.88
C SER A 5 5.57 -9.71 -12.64
N ILE A 6 4.55 -9.03 -12.12
CA ILE A 6 3.70 -9.52 -11.03
C ILE A 6 3.06 -10.85 -11.42
N ALA A 7 2.58 -10.99 -12.66
CA ALA A 7 2.05 -12.25 -13.16
C ALA A 7 3.05 -13.40 -13.10
N THR A 8 4.34 -13.15 -13.32
CA THR A 8 5.38 -14.18 -13.15
C THR A 8 5.60 -14.50 -11.68
N LEU A 9 5.72 -13.48 -10.83
CA LEU A 9 5.91 -13.67 -9.39
C LEU A 9 4.74 -14.43 -8.76
N ASN A 10 3.51 -14.13 -9.16
CA ASN A 10 2.31 -14.74 -8.61
C ASN A 10 2.19 -16.24 -8.91
N ARG A 11 3.01 -16.81 -9.81
CA ARG A 11 3.09 -18.27 -10.05
C ARG A 11 4.03 -19.00 -9.09
N LEU A 12 4.86 -18.26 -8.35
CA LEU A 12 5.81 -18.87 -7.41
C LEU A 12 5.09 -19.48 -6.20
N PRO A 13 5.74 -20.41 -5.48
CA PRO A 13 5.27 -20.88 -4.18
C PRO A 13 5.08 -19.74 -3.19
N ASP A 14 4.19 -19.92 -2.21
CA ASP A 14 3.77 -18.84 -1.30
C ASP A 14 4.92 -18.24 -0.49
N ASP A 15 5.86 -19.05 -0.01
CA ASP A 15 7.00 -18.56 0.77
C ASP A 15 7.99 -17.76 -0.10
N GLU A 16 8.20 -18.18 -1.35
CA GLU A 16 9.03 -17.43 -2.31
C GLU A 16 8.36 -16.09 -2.69
N LYS A 17 7.04 -16.10 -2.93
CA LYS A 17 6.27 -14.87 -3.18
C LYS A 17 6.40 -13.92 -2.00
N LEU A 18 6.21 -14.42 -0.79
CA LEU A 18 6.28 -13.62 0.43
C LEU A 18 7.66 -13.00 0.61
N ALA A 19 8.73 -13.78 0.41
CA ALA A 19 10.10 -13.30 0.50
C ALA A 19 10.46 -12.24 -0.56
N ILE A 20 9.82 -12.29 -1.74
CA ILE A 20 10.02 -11.30 -2.80
C ILE A 20 9.21 -10.03 -2.50
N TYR A 21 7.91 -10.15 -2.24
CA TYR A 21 7.04 -8.99 -2.03
C TYR A 21 7.31 -8.28 -0.70
N SER A 22 7.84 -8.96 0.32
CA SER A 22 8.20 -8.30 1.57
C SER A 22 9.35 -7.29 1.42
N ARG A 23 10.11 -7.33 0.31
CA ARG A 23 11.25 -6.43 0.07
C ARG A 23 10.88 -4.95 -0.02
N PHE A 24 9.66 -4.62 -0.45
CA PHE A 24 9.20 -3.23 -0.47
C PHE A 24 8.60 -2.77 0.87
N VAL A 25 8.55 -3.62 1.89
CA VAL A 25 8.15 -3.21 3.24
C VAL A 25 9.26 -2.32 3.82
N PRO A 26 8.97 -1.07 4.20
CA PRO A 26 9.98 -0.16 4.73
C PRO A 26 10.59 -0.67 6.04
N GLN A 27 11.92 -0.74 6.12
CA GLN A 27 12.63 -1.15 7.34
C GLN A 27 12.29 -0.28 8.56
N LYS A 28 11.91 0.99 8.33
CA LYS A 28 11.44 1.90 9.37
C LYS A 28 10.16 1.39 10.07
N LEU A 29 9.29 0.68 9.37
CA LEU A 29 8.13 0.03 9.99
C LEU A 29 8.55 -1.13 10.88
N MET A 30 9.53 -1.93 10.42
CA MET A 30 10.06 -3.07 11.17
C MET A 30 10.59 -2.62 12.53
N GLY A 31 11.47 -1.61 12.54
CA GLY A 31 12.05 -1.08 13.77
C GLY A 31 11.04 -0.35 14.66
N ARG A 32 10.14 0.46 14.08
CA ARG A 32 9.19 1.26 14.87
C ARG A 32 8.13 0.43 15.59
N PHE A 33 7.71 -0.69 15.01
CA PHE A 33 6.67 -1.56 15.57
C PHE A 33 7.23 -2.89 16.10
N ASN A 34 8.56 -3.02 16.18
CA ASN A 34 9.25 -4.22 16.63
C ASN A 34 8.75 -5.49 15.92
N LEU A 35 8.56 -5.40 14.60
CA LEU A 35 8.12 -6.52 13.79
C LEU A 35 9.27 -7.49 13.58
N SER A 36 8.98 -8.78 13.69
CA SER A 36 9.97 -9.81 13.39
C SER A 36 10.29 -9.86 11.88
N PRO A 37 11.50 -10.28 11.48
CA PRO A 37 11.87 -10.39 10.06
C PRO A 37 11.01 -11.36 9.24
N ASP A 38 10.39 -12.36 9.89
CA ASP A 38 9.47 -13.33 9.30
C ASP A 38 8.00 -12.87 9.36
N PHE A 39 7.74 -11.66 9.88
CA PHE A 39 6.41 -11.08 10.03
C PHE A 39 5.45 -11.96 10.83
N MET A 40 5.95 -12.56 11.91
CA MET A 40 5.18 -13.33 12.86
C MET A 40 5.10 -12.60 14.20
N ASP A 41 3.97 -12.74 14.89
CA ASP A 41 3.87 -12.30 16.28
C ASP A 41 4.53 -13.32 17.23
N ALA A 42 4.62 -12.99 18.52
CA ALA A 42 5.20 -13.86 19.55
C ALA A 42 4.46 -15.20 19.74
N ARG A 43 3.27 -15.35 19.16
CA ARG A 43 2.45 -16.58 19.20
C ARG A 43 2.54 -17.37 17.90
N GLY A 44 3.35 -16.93 16.94
CA GLY A 44 3.51 -17.57 15.64
C GLY A 44 2.43 -17.22 14.61
N ASN A 45 1.60 -16.20 14.87
CA ASN A 45 0.60 -15.76 13.89
C ASN A 45 1.25 -14.85 12.86
N ARG A 46 0.93 -15.07 11.58
CA ARG A 46 1.46 -14.27 10.47
C ARG A 46 0.76 -12.90 10.39
N LEU A 47 1.54 -11.83 10.42
CA LEU A 47 1.11 -10.43 10.35
C LEU A 47 1.14 -9.86 8.92
N LEU A 48 1.93 -10.48 8.03
CA LEU A 48 2.00 -10.13 6.61
C LEU A 48 1.17 -11.08 5.77
N SER A 49 0.25 -10.54 4.98
CA SER A 49 -0.61 -11.32 4.09
C SER A 49 -0.47 -10.85 2.65
N LEU A 50 -0.55 -11.82 1.73
CA LEU A 50 -0.61 -11.59 0.29
C LEU A 50 -1.93 -12.15 -0.24
N LYS A 51 -2.61 -11.38 -1.08
CA LYS A 51 -3.79 -11.82 -1.85
C LYS A 51 -3.50 -11.65 -3.32
N CYS A 52 -3.37 -12.78 -4.02
CA CYS A 52 -3.23 -12.84 -5.47
C CYS A 52 -3.69 -14.21 -5.95
N ARG A 53 -4.15 -14.31 -7.20
CA ARG A 53 -4.38 -15.60 -7.86
C ARG A 53 -3.11 -16.01 -8.62
N PRO A 54 -2.80 -17.32 -8.73
CA PRO A 54 -1.65 -17.77 -9.51
C PRO A 54 -1.68 -17.21 -10.94
N GLY A 55 -0.60 -16.55 -11.36
CA GLY A 55 -0.48 -15.95 -12.68
C GLY A 55 -1.30 -14.68 -12.93
N SER A 56 -2.03 -14.16 -11.94
CA SER A 56 -2.73 -12.87 -12.05
C SER A 56 -1.75 -11.70 -12.07
N THR A 57 -2.15 -10.62 -12.73
CA THR A 57 -1.39 -9.36 -12.81
C THR A 57 -1.45 -8.54 -11.54
N ASP A 58 -2.31 -8.91 -10.58
CA ASP A 58 -2.63 -8.10 -9.42
C ASP A 58 -2.18 -8.78 -8.13
N VAL A 59 -1.67 -7.99 -7.19
CA VAL A 59 -1.32 -8.45 -5.85
C VAL A 59 -1.65 -7.39 -4.81
N VAL A 60 -2.27 -7.84 -3.72
CA VAL A 60 -2.49 -7.03 -2.53
C VAL A 60 -1.60 -7.55 -1.41
N LEU A 61 -0.79 -6.67 -0.83
CA LEU A 61 -0.03 -6.90 0.38
C LEU A 61 -0.67 -6.12 1.52
N ALA A 62 -0.93 -6.79 2.64
CA ALA A 62 -1.38 -6.15 3.87
C ALA A 62 -0.53 -6.64 5.05
N LEU A 63 0.16 -5.69 5.68
CA LEU A 63 0.95 -5.88 6.88
C LEU A 63 0.21 -5.27 8.07
N LYS A 64 0.01 -6.04 9.13
CA LYS A 64 -0.54 -5.56 10.40
C LYS A 64 0.57 -5.42 11.46
N HIS A 65 0.32 -4.57 12.46
CA HIS A 65 1.16 -4.47 13.66
C HIS A 65 0.72 -5.47 14.76
N ALA A 66 -0.54 -5.90 14.71
CA ALA A 66 -1.14 -6.89 15.60
C ALA A 66 -2.22 -7.66 14.82
N LEU A 67 -2.47 -8.93 15.18
CA LEU A 67 -3.37 -9.82 14.43
C LEU A 67 -4.80 -9.28 14.32
N ASP A 68 -5.31 -8.75 15.43
CA ASP A 68 -6.63 -8.19 15.64
C ASP A 68 -6.78 -6.73 15.21
N ALA A 69 -5.70 -6.11 14.71
CA ALA A 69 -5.76 -4.75 14.19
C ALA A 69 -6.81 -4.62 13.07
N GLU A 70 -7.72 -3.66 13.22
CA GLU A 70 -8.80 -3.39 12.25
C GLU A 70 -8.22 -3.01 10.88
N ASP A 71 -7.33 -2.02 10.87
CA ASP A 71 -6.68 -1.52 9.66
C ASP A 71 -5.22 -2.02 9.59
N PRO A 72 -4.72 -2.35 8.39
CA PRO A 72 -3.32 -2.68 8.23
C PRO A 72 -2.43 -1.47 8.51
N LEU A 73 -1.24 -1.76 9.03
CA LEU A 73 -0.14 -0.80 9.17
C LEU A 73 0.34 -0.32 7.79
N LEU A 74 0.46 -1.26 6.85
CA LEU A 74 0.80 -1.01 5.45
C LEU A 74 -0.13 -1.83 4.56
N TYR A 75 -0.77 -1.17 3.60
CA TYR A 75 -1.54 -1.79 2.53
C TYR A 75 -0.99 -1.34 1.19
N ALA A 76 -0.66 -2.27 0.31
CA ALA A 76 -0.22 -2.00 -1.04
C ALA A 76 -1.00 -2.85 -2.04
N HIS A 77 -1.47 -2.23 -3.11
CA HIS A 77 -2.11 -2.89 -4.24
C HIS A 77 -1.31 -2.56 -5.50
N LEU A 78 -0.72 -3.58 -6.10
CA LEU A 78 0.15 -3.48 -7.26
C LEU A 78 -0.45 -4.26 -8.42
N THR A 79 -0.25 -3.77 -9.64
CA THR A 79 -0.63 -4.47 -10.86
C THR A 79 0.40 -4.34 -11.97
N ASP A 80 0.42 -5.28 -12.92
CA ASP A 80 1.17 -5.14 -14.16
C ASP A 80 0.43 -4.20 -15.13
N THR A 81 1.16 -3.29 -15.77
CA THR A 81 0.67 -2.56 -16.94
C THR A 81 0.68 -3.45 -18.19
N ILE A 82 0.00 -3.01 -19.26
CA ILE A 82 -0.01 -3.70 -20.56
C ILE A 82 1.40 -3.90 -21.13
N ASN A 83 2.32 -2.97 -20.84
CA ASN A 83 3.70 -3.01 -21.29
C ASN A 83 4.64 -3.73 -20.30
N GLY A 84 4.08 -4.33 -19.24
CA GLY A 84 4.81 -5.14 -18.28
C GLY A 84 5.56 -4.37 -17.19
N GLN A 85 5.42 -3.04 -17.09
CA GLN A 85 5.89 -2.30 -15.91
C GLN A 85 4.93 -2.48 -14.73
N ILE A 86 5.40 -2.18 -13.54
CA ILE A 86 4.60 -2.23 -12.31
C ILE A 86 3.84 -0.91 -12.12
N HIS A 87 2.59 -1.01 -11.70
CA HIS A 87 1.72 0.10 -11.38
C HIS A 87 1.21 -0.04 -9.94
N VAL A 88 1.46 0.98 -9.13
CA VAL A 88 0.96 1.10 -7.76
C VAL A 88 -0.45 1.72 -7.81
N LEU A 89 -1.47 0.89 -7.55
CA LEU A 89 -2.86 1.36 -7.51
C LEU A 89 -3.21 1.99 -6.17
N LEU A 90 -2.71 1.41 -5.07
CA LEU A 90 -2.89 1.93 -3.72
C LEU A 90 -1.64 1.66 -2.90
N TYR A 91 -1.22 2.66 -2.12
CA TYR A 91 -0.19 2.51 -1.11
C TYR A 91 -0.57 3.33 0.11
N ILE A 92 -0.94 2.66 1.21
CA ILE A 92 -1.48 3.27 2.42
C ILE A 92 -0.61 2.85 3.59
N VAL A 93 -0.19 3.84 4.39
CA VAL A 93 0.49 3.62 5.66
C VAL A 93 -0.29 4.30 6.76
N ASN A 94 -0.74 3.54 7.74
CA ASN A 94 -1.54 4.03 8.86
C ASN A 94 -0.73 4.06 10.15
N ASP A 95 -0.96 5.06 10.99
CA ASP A 95 -0.59 5.02 12.39
C ASP A 95 -1.69 4.27 13.16
N PRO A 96 -1.44 3.02 13.62
CA PRO A 96 -2.46 2.23 14.28
C PRO A 96 -2.91 2.82 15.63
N TYR A 97 -2.09 3.68 16.23
CA TYR A 97 -2.39 4.33 17.51
C TYR A 97 -3.13 5.66 17.35
N SER A 98 -3.30 6.14 16.10
CA SER A 98 -4.11 7.33 15.83
C SER A 98 -5.62 7.01 15.84
N PRO A 99 -6.49 7.99 16.17
CA PRO A 99 -7.93 7.82 16.05
C PRO A 99 -8.33 7.36 14.64
N ARG A 100 -9.33 6.48 14.56
CA ARG A 100 -9.92 6.01 13.31
C ARG A 100 -11.17 6.82 12.99
N PHE A 101 -11.27 7.30 11.76
CA PHE A 101 -12.47 7.93 11.21
C PHE A 101 -13.06 7.02 10.14
N ASN A 102 -14.33 6.67 10.29
CA ASN A 102 -15.04 5.76 9.40
C ASN A 102 -15.46 6.44 8.09
N ILE A 103 -14.52 7.05 7.36
CA ILE A 103 -14.82 7.65 6.05
C ILE A 103 -14.98 6.60 4.96
N ASP A 104 -14.43 5.41 5.18
CA ASP A 104 -14.43 4.28 4.27
C ASP A 104 -15.75 3.47 4.33
N LYS A 105 -16.57 3.68 5.36
CA LYS A 105 -17.83 2.97 5.58
C LYS A 105 -18.92 3.89 6.14
N LEU A 106 -20.16 3.62 5.77
CA LEU A 106 -21.34 4.24 6.37
C LEU A 106 -21.58 3.71 7.80
N PRO A 107 -22.46 4.36 8.61
CA PRO A 107 -22.80 3.87 9.94
C PRO A 107 -23.37 2.45 9.98
N ASP A 108 -23.98 2.00 8.88
CA ASP A 108 -24.50 0.62 8.70
C ASP A 108 -23.41 -0.38 8.27
N GLY A 109 -22.17 0.07 8.10
CA GLY A 109 -21.03 -0.73 7.64
C GLY A 109 -20.87 -0.81 6.12
N THR A 110 -21.78 -0.24 5.34
CA THR A 110 -21.68 -0.27 3.87
C THR A 110 -20.43 0.48 3.39
N PRO A 111 -19.59 -0.10 2.52
CA PRO A 111 -18.43 0.58 1.95
C PRO A 111 -18.81 1.85 1.18
N THR A 112 -17.96 2.87 1.29
CA THR A 112 -18.10 4.13 0.52
C THR A 112 -17.41 4.08 -0.84
N GLU A 113 -16.60 3.04 -1.09
CA GLU A 113 -15.74 2.89 -2.27
C GLU A 113 -14.81 4.10 -2.44
N PHE A 114 -14.06 4.45 -1.39
CA PHE A 114 -13.16 5.61 -1.35
C PHE A 114 -13.85 6.94 -1.67
N GLY A 115 -15.14 7.06 -1.33
CA GLY A 115 -15.94 8.26 -1.60
C GLY A 115 -16.47 8.35 -3.03
N SER A 116 -16.19 7.37 -3.91
CA SER A 116 -16.65 7.37 -5.30
C SER A 116 -18.11 6.96 -5.45
N PHE A 117 -18.63 6.13 -4.54
CA PHE A 117 -20.01 5.67 -4.55
C PHE A 117 -20.89 6.42 -3.54
N ARG A 118 -20.46 6.46 -2.28
CA ARG A 118 -21.17 7.15 -1.17
C ARG A 118 -20.17 7.87 -0.30
N ARG A 119 -20.65 8.75 0.58
CA ARG A 119 -19.79 9.53 1.49
C ARG A 119 -20.33 9.51 2.90
N ASN A 120 -19.43 9.30 3.87
CA ASN A 120 -19.75 9.47 5.29
C ASN A 120 -19.31 10.87 5.73
N LEU A 121 -20.12 11.88 5.40
CA LEU A 121 -19.76 13.28 5.59
C LEU A 121 -19.45 13.63 7.04
N GLY A 122 -20.16 13.03 8.01
CA GLY A 122 -19.89 13.24 9.43
C GLY A 122 -18.50 12.76 9.84
N ALA A 123 -18.10 11.56 9.37
CA ALA A 123 -16.74 11.06 9.60
C ALA A 123 -15.68 11.87 8.86
N GLU A 124 -15.97 12.36 7.65
CA GLU A 124 -15.05 13.19 6.86
C GLU A 124 -14.79 14.55 7.52
N ILE A 125 -15.83 15.19 8.06
CA ILE A 125 -15.70 16.44 8.83
C ILE A 125 -14.87 16.18 10.10
N ALA A 126 -15.16 15.12 10.85
CA ALA A 126 -14.40 14.78 12.05
C ALA A 126 -12.92 14.47 11.74
N ALA A 127 -12.65 13.80 10.62
CA ALA A 127 -11.28 13.52 10.17
C ALA A 127 -10.54 14.82 9.81
N LEU A 128 -11.23 15.72 9.08
CA LEU A 128 -10.69 17.04 8.72
C LEU A 128 -10.35 17.87 9.97
N ASP A 129 -11.25 17.92 10.94
CA ASP A 129 -11.05 18.64 12.21
C ASP A 129 -9.88 18.07 13.03
N ALA A 130 -9.60 16.76 12.89
CA ALA A 130 -8.44 16.10 13.46
C ALA A 130 -7.14 16.27 12.65
N GLY A 131 -7.19 17.00 11.53
CA GLY A 131 -6.04 17.30 10.69
C GLY A 131 -5.64 16.19 9.72
N LEU A 132 -6.55 15.26 9.39
CA LEU A 132 -6.31 14.25 8.36
C LEU A 132 -6.54 14.84 6.96
N ALA A 133 -5.79 14.34 5.99
CA ALA A 133 -5.99 14.65 4.58
C ALA A 133 -7.21 13.89 4.01
N PRO A 134 -7.80 14.34 2.89
CA PRO A 134 -8.90 13.65 2.24
C PRO A 134 -8.59 12.18 1.94
N GLY A 135 -9.52 11.26 2.23
CA GLY A 135 -9.33 9.83 1.99
C GLY A 135 -8.52 9.09 3.05
N GLN A 136 -8.08 9.75 4.12
CA GLN A 136 -7.43 9.10 5.25
C GLN A 136 -8.43 8.64 6.32
N VAL A 137 -8.41 7.35 6.65
CA VAL A 137 -9.13 6.79 7.81
C VAL A 137 -8.34 6.95 9.10
N ARG A 138 -7.01 7.07 9.00
CA ARG A 138 -6.05 7.22 10.10
C ARG A 138 -4.93 8.15 9.67
N LYS A 139 -4.24 8.73 10.64
CA LYS A 139 -3.05 9.56 10.37
C LYS A 139 -1.96 8.68 9.75
N GLY A 140 -1.21 9.23 8.79
CA GLY A 140 -0.03 8.56 8.24
C GLY A 140 1.19 8.63 9.15
N LEU A 141 2.19 7.75 8.92
CA LEU A 141 3.41 7.66 9.74
C LEU A 141 4.56 8.59 9.32
N GLN A 142 4.36 9.42 8.28
CA GLN A 142 5.40 10.30 7.71
C GLN A 142 6.66 9.54 7.27
N ILE A 143 6.48 8.38 6.63
CA ILE A 143 7.57 7.51 6.16
C ILE A 143 7.67 7.41 4.64
N LEU A 144 7.14 8.40 3.92
CA LEU A 144 7.04 8.30 2.47
C LEU A 144 8.40 8.14 1.79
N ARG A 145 9.42 8.85 2.28
CA ARG A 145 10.79 8.71 1.77
C ARG A 145 11.26 7.27 1.86
N GLU A 146 11.12 6.67 3.03
CA GLU A 146 11.53 5.28 3.29
C GLU A 146 10.70 4.29 2.47
N SER A 147 9.41 4.58 2.25
CA SER A 147 8.53 3.81 1.36
C SER A 147 8.99 3.86 -0.09
N VAL A 148 9.28 5.05 -0.63
CA VAL A 148 9.78 5.21 -2.01
C VAL A 148 11.12 4.50 -2.15
N THR A 149 12.06 4.69 -1.22
CA THR A 149 13.37 4.01 -1.27
C THR A 149 13.25 2.47 -1.22
N ALA A 150 12.38 1.93 -0.36
CA ALA A 150 12.15 0.49 -0.31
C ALA A 150 11.52 -0.03 -1.61
N PHE A 151 10.62 0.76 -2.21
CA PHE A 151 9.98 0.40 -3.47
C PHE A 151 10.94 0.48 -4.65
N ASP A 152 11.79 1.52 -4.73
CA ASP A 152 12.81 1.65 -5.78
C ASP A 152 13.77 0.44 -5.77
N GLY A 153 14.23 0.01 -4.59
CA GLY A 153 15.06 -1.19 -4.46
C GLY A 153 14.32 -2.49 -4.85
N PHE A 154 13.00 -2.55 -4.65
CA PHE A 154 12.18 -3.66 -5.12
C PHE A 154 12.04 -3.67 -6.65
N ILE A 155 11.81 -2.51 -7.25
CA ILE A 155 11.72 -2.32 -8.71
C ILE A 155 13.05 -2.70 -9.39
N GLU A 156 14.18 -2.23 -8.85
CA GLU A 156 15.53 -2.60 -9.31
C GLU A 156 15.77 -4.11 -9.18
N PHE A 157 15.40 -4.73 -8.05
CA PHE A 157 15.49 -6.18 -7.85
C PHE A 157 14.67 -6.98 -8.85
N LEU A 158 13.54 -6.44 -9.32
CA LEU A 158 12.73 -7.06 -10.36
C LEU A 158 13.26 -6.79 -11.77
N GLY A 159 14.24 -5.91 -11.94
CA GLY A 159 14.85 -5.56 -13.21
C GLY A 159 14.02 -4.57 -14.02
N HIS A 160 13.18 -3.76 -13.37
CA HIS A 160 12.46 -2.65 -13.98
C HIS A 160 13.20 -1.34 -13.75
N ASP A 161 13.12 -0.43 -14.72
CA ASP A 161 13.71 0.91 -14.60
C ASP A 161 12.69 1.98 -14.19
N VAL A 162 11.40 1.71 -14.41
CA VAL A 162 10.29 2.65 -14.16
C VAL A 162 9.07 1.91 -13.61
N TYR A 163 8.28 2.63 -12.83
CA TYR A 163 6.98 2.20 -12.33
C TYR A 163 6.02 3.38 -12.28
N PHE A 164 4.72 3.07 -12.23
CA PHE A 164 3.64 4.06 -12.23
C PHE A 164 2.92 4.08 -10.89
N ILE A 165 2.25 5.20 -10.59
CA ILE A 165 1.39 5.33 -9.42
C ILE A 165 0.13 6.11 -9.77
N ASP A 166 -1.01 5.66 -9.26
CA ASP A 166 -2.28 6.38 -9.38
C ASP A 166 -2.64 7.03 -8.04
N PRO A 167 -2.42 8.35 -7.88
CA PRO A 167 -2.86 9.05 -6.68
C PRO A 167 -4.38 9.23 -6.74
N LEU A 168 -5.10 8.64 -5.76
CA LEU A 168 -6.55 8.84 -5.62
C LEU A 168 -6.96 10.31 -5.38
N ALA A 169 -6.07 11.11 -4.82
CA ALA A 169 -6.35 12.50 -4.46
C ALA A 169 -5.18 13.41 -4.88
N TYR A 170 -5.51 14.64 -5.29
CA TYR A 170 -4.54 15.58 -5.85
C TYR A 170 -3.40 15.93 -4.89
N HIS A 171 -3.67 15.99 -3.58
CA HIS A 171 -2.63 16.24 -2.58
C HIS A 171 -1.55 15.16 -2.57
N ASN A 172 -1.90 13.91 -2.88
CA ASN A 172 -0.91 12.83 -3.01
C ASN A 172 -0.01 13.03 -4.22
N ALA A 173 -0.57 13.47 -5.36
CA ALA A 173 0.21 13.76 -6.57
C ALA A 173 1.32 14.79 -6.29
N ILE A 174 0.98 15.91 -5.64
CA ILE A 174 1.93 16.96 -5.23
C ILE A 174 3.03 16.40 -4.33
N VAL A 175 2.66 15.51 -3.42
CA VAL A 175 3.63 14.90 -2.52
C VAL A 175 4.60 14.00 -3.30
N PHE A 176 4.11 13.19 -4.25
CA PHE A 176 4.95 12.32 -5.08
C PHE A 176 5.91 13.10 -6.00
N GLU A 177 5.52 14.26 -6.52
CA GLU A 177 6.42 15.12 -7.30
C GLU A 177 7.71 15.45 -6.54
N ARG A 178 7.63 15.65 -5.23
CA ARG A 178 8.80 15.93 -4.36
C ARG A 178 9.77 14.75 -4.25
N TYR A 179 9.35 13.56 -4.70
CA TYR A 179 10.15 12.34 -4.73
C TYR A 179 10.51 11.90 -6.16
N GLY A 180 10.38 12.80 -7.14
CA GLY A 180 10.84 12.56 -8.51
C GLY A 180 9.81 11.95 -9.45
N PHE A 181 8.56 11.78 -9.01
CA PHE A 181 7.48 11.35 -9.90
C PHE A 181 7.10 12.47 -10.87
N MET A 182 6.83 12.07 -12.12
CA MET A 182 6.40 12.98 -13.18
C MET A 182 5.12 12.45 -13.82
N TYR A 183 4.36 13.36 -14.43
CA TYR A 183 3.14 13.02 -15.14
C TYR A 183 3.43 12.38 -16.50
N GLN A 184 2.85 11.20 -16.75
CA GLN A 184 2.82 10.60 -18.07
C GLN A 184 1.62 11.13 -18.86
N GLN A 185 1.86 11.57 -20.09
CA GLN A 185 0.80 11.94 -21.04
C GLN A 185 0.88 11.04 -22.27
N GLY A 186 -0.21 10.33 -22.56
CA GLY A 186 -0.36 9.64 -23.84
C GLY A 186 -0.69 10.64 -24.95
N ARG A 187 -0.10 10.47 -26.14
CA ARG A 187 -0.61 11.16 -27.33
C ARG A 187 -1.90 10.45 -27.78
N ARG A 188 -2.95 11.23 -28.01
CA ARG A 188 -4.22 10.74 -28.56
C ARG A 188 -4.04 10.18 -29.96
#